data_AF-A0A925NPH0-F1
#
_entry.id   AF-A0A925NPH0-F1
#
_cell.length_a   1.000
_cell.length_b   1.000
_cell.length_c   1.000
_cell.angle_alpha   90.00
_cell.angle_beta   90.00
_cell.angle_gamma   90.00
#
_symmetry.space_group_name_H-M   'P 1'
#
loop_
_entity.id
_entity.type
_entity.pdbx_description
1 polymer ?
#
loop_
_entity_poly.entity_id
_entity_poly.type
_entity_poly.pdbx_seq_one_letter_code
_entity_poly.pdbx_strand_id
1 'polypeptide(L)'
;MSPPERASEKAVEQPSALADFGVAAFDSAIQQPINGLTQLGGRLIGHELPKMELVDANVAPGGSESFAHRAGATVGMLVPFFATRALVRGVAGSKLSGSMLGVAAEGGSTGFLMGTVLRPVENDENFWNSRLANGITDASTFATLNMAARGLASSKALSLTADAPLLTRVGKGSVIGIGSGLPAGFVGAEANSLTHGHGFASASEVGTSMKDFALFGGVLGGVGGAASKSRFFTMEMKEAIDAKNARARGEAPRATETVPPKEAPVAKEVPAEKPAAAKESAPKPESDKVLTFDSRKHLGQGDEGAVYSNGDGTVTKVYADAAKSMNEVQTIFEKLESIGVKTPTIVETGKTADGKPAMKMQQIGDGDNLQMQIITRDLSPSQMQAMNKQYYAYADALERAGIRIDWQLKNMRFQDGTLYVLDPSYLKNEPQGHWMVDRYAGAVGPRR
;
A
#
# COMPACT_ATOMS: atom_id res chain seq x y z
N MET A 1 -20.88 -50.26 -56.14
CA MET A 1 -20.77 -50.42 -54.67
C MET A 1 -19.48 -49.75 -54.25
N SER A 2 -19.57 -48.52 -53.76
CA SER A 2 -18.43 -47.75 -53.24
C SER A 2 -18.34 -47.95 -51.73
N PRO A 3 -17.14 -48.04 -51.14
CA PRO A 3 -17.00 -48.18 -49.69
C PRO A 3 -17.42 -46.88 -48.99
N PRO A 4 -17.99 -46.95 -47.77
CA PRO A 4 -18.38 -45.76 -47.02
C PRO A 4 -17.14 -44.95 -46.65
N GLU A 5 -17.13 -43.67 -47.01
CA GLU A 5 -16.17 -42.69 -46.52
C GLU A 5 -16.23 -42.67 -44.99
N ARG A 6 -15.12 -43.05 -44.36
CA ARG A 6 -14.94 -42.84 -42.92
C ARG A 6 -14.87 -41.34 -42.71
N ALA A 7 -15.91 -40.79 -42.07
CA ALA A 7 -15.87 -39.45 -41.52
C ALA A 7 -14.63 -39.36 -40.60
N SER A 8 -13.61 -38.64 -41.07
CA SER A 8 -12.44 -38.31 -40.28
C SER A 8 -12.90 -37.36 -39.19
N GLU A 9 -13.14 -37.89 -37.98
CA GLU A 9 -13.20 -37.11 -36.75
C GLU A 9 -11.89 -36.32 -36.64
N LYS A 10 -11.90 -35.06 -37.11
CA LYS A 10 -10.90 -34.08 -36.70
C LYS A 10 -11.12 -33.88 -35.21
N ALA A 11 -10.28 -34.51 -34.40
CA ALA A 11 -10.15 -34.14 -33.01
C ALA A 11 -9.89 -32.64 -32.96
N VAL A 12 -10.91 -31.88 -32.56
CA VAL A 12 -10.77 -30.47 -32.25
C VAL A 12 -9.92 -30.45 -30.99
N GLU A 13 -8.62 -30.22 -31.13
CA GLU A 13 -7.74 -29.95 -30.01
C GLU A 13 -8.32 -28.74 -29.27
N GLN A 14 -8.95 -28.99 -28.13
CA GLN A 14 -9.45 -27.90 -27.30
C GLN A 14 -8.22 -27.09 -26.86
N PRO A 15 -8.17 -25.79 -27.17
CA PRO A 15 -7.08 -24.95 -26.73
C PRO A 15 -6.98 -25.05 -25.21
N SER A 16 -5.77 -25.28 -24.71
CA SER A 16 -5.56 -25.39 -23.26
C SER A 16 -5.86 -24.04 -22.61
N ALA A 17 -6.58 -24.02 -21.48
CA ALA A 17 -6.88 -22.79 -20.75
C ALA A 17 -5.64 -21.94 -20.41
N LEU A 18 -4.46 -22.56 -20.30
CA LEU A 18 -3.19 -21.86 -20.11
C LEU A 18 -2.76 -21.08 -21.36
N ALA A 19 -3.00 -21.62 -22.56
CA ALA A 19 -2.74 -20.93 -23.82
C ALA A 19 -3.67 -19.72 -23.96
N ASP A 20 -4.97 -19.87 -23.69
CA ASP A 20 -5.92 -18.75 -23.75
C ASP A 20 -5.60 -17.65 -22.74
N PHE A 21 -5.19 -18.04 -21.53
CA PHE A 21 -4.68 -17.10 -20.53
C PHE A 21 -3.44 -16.34 -21.04
N GLY A 22 -2.46 -17.06 -21.60
CA GLY A 22 -1.22 -16.46 -22.10
C GLY A 22 -1.44 -15.52 -23.28
N VAL A 23 -2.31 -15.92 -24.22
CA VAL A 23 -2.73 -15.11 -25.37
C VAL A 23 -3.42 -13.83 -24.88
N ALA A 24 -4.40 -13.94 -23.98
CA ALA A 24 -5.11 -12.78 -23.46
C ALA A 24 -4.20 -11.84 -22.64
N ALA A 25 -3.28 -12.40 -21.86
CA ALA A 25 -2.30 -11.63 -21.11
C ALA A 25 -1.35 -10.86 -22.03
N PHE A 26 -0.88 -11.50 -23.11
CA PHE A 26 -0.02 -10.86 -24.10
C PHE A 26 -0.77 -9.78 -24.88
N ASP A 27 -1.98 -10.09 -25.34
CA ASP A 27 -2.83 -9.14 -26.07
C ASP A 27 -3.07 -7.88 -25.22
N SER A 28 -3.48 -8.04 -23.97
CA SER A 28 -3.75 -6.90 -23.09
C SER A 28 -2.50 -6.17 -22.60
N ALA A 29 -1.37 -6.86 -22.39
CA ALA A 29 -0.12 -6.23 -21.93
C ALA A 29 0.60 -5.45 -23.03
N ILE A 30 0.54 -5.92 -24.28
CA ILE A 30 1.40 -5.45 -25.37
C ILE A 30 0.58 -5.00 -26.57
N GLN A 31 -0.26 -5.88 -27.12
CA GLN A 31 -0.95 -5.63 -28.39
C GLN A 31 -1.94 -4.47 -28.28
N GLN A 32 -2.81 -4.46 -27.26
CA GLN A 32 -3.82 -3.41 -27.08
C GLN A 32 -3.19 -2.03 -26.84
N PRO A 33 -2.20 -1.85 -25.92
CA PRO A 33 -1.52 -0.57 -25.75
C PRO A 33 -0.84 -0.07 -27.03
N ILE A 34 -0.17 -0.96 -27.77
CA ILE A 34 0.46 -0.59 -29.05
C ILE A 34 -0.61 -0.18 -30.07
N ASN A 35 -1.71 -0.92 -30.18
CA ASN A 35 -2.82 -0.58 -31.07
C ASN A 35 -3.48 0.76 -30.68
N GLY A 36 -3.62 1.03 -29.39
CA GLY A 36 -4.04 2.34 -28.89
C GLY A 36 -3.09 3.46 -29.32
N LEU A 37 -1.78 3.29 -29.16
CA LEU A 37 -0.80 4.29 -29.61
C LEU A 37 -0.76 4.45 -31.13
N THR A 38 -0.85 3.35 -31.87
CA THR A 38 -0.86 3.32 -33.33
C THR A 38 -2.09 4.01 -33.91
N GLN A 39 -3.27 3.78 -33.34
CA GLN A 39 -4.49 4.52 -33.71
C GLN A 39 -4.36 6.01 -33.41
N LEU A 40 -3.80 6.39 -32.25
CA LEU A 40 -3.60 7.79 -31.88
C LEU A 40 -2.62 8.47 -32.83
N GLY A 41 -1.47 7.85 -33.09
CA GLY A 41 -0.46 8.33 -34.04
C GLY A 41 -1.02 8.44 -35.44
N GLY A 42 -1.74 7.41 -35.90
CA GLY A 42 -2.40 7.39 -37.21
C GLY A 42 -3.40 8.53 -37.40
N ARG A 43 -4.22 8.81 -36.38
CA ARG A 43 -5.15 9.94 -36.41
C ARG A 43 -4.45 11.29 -36.44
N LEU A 44 -3.32 11.44 -35.75
CA LEU A 44 -2.53 12.68 -35.74
C LEU A 44 -1.85 12.95 -37.08
N ILE A 45 -1.41 11.91 -37.79
CA ILE A 45 -0.75 12.04 -39.11
C ILE A 45 -1.74 11.98 -40.29
N GLY A 46 -3.03 11.73 -40.02
CA GLY A 46 -4.07 11.60 -41.05
C GLY A 46 -4.01 10.30 -41.85
N HIS A 47 -3.31 9.27 -41.36
CA HIS A 47 -3.19 7.96 -42.00
C HIS A 47 -3.47 6.84 -41.01
N GLU A 48 -4.39 5.94 -41.33
CA GLU A 48 -4.59 4.74 -40.53
C GLU A 48 -3.35 3.85 -40.60
N LEU A 49 -2.69 3.68 -39.47
CA LEU A 49 -1.60 2.74 -39.34
C LEU A 49 -2.18 1.33 -39.13
N PRO A 50 -1.56 0.29 -39.72
CA PRO A 50 -2.07 -1.07 -39.61
C PRO A 50 -2.12 -1.53 -38.15
N LYS A 51 -3.23 -2.16 -37.78
CA LYS A 51 -3.36 -2.79 -36.46
C LYS A 51 -2.33 -3.91 -36.34
N MET A 52 -1.68 -3.97 -35.18
CA MET A 52 -0.79 -5.04 -34.84
C MET A 52 -1.61 -6.23 -34.34
N GLU A 53 -1.57 -7.32 -35.10
CA GLU A 53 -2.17 -8.61 -34.77
C GLU A 53 -1.05 -9.63 -34.65
N LEU A 54 -0.33 -9.61 -33.51
CA LEU A 54 0.73 -10.57 -33.20
C LEU A 54 0.14 -11.90 -32.74
N VAL A 55 -1.03 -11.85 -32.12
CA VAL A 55 -1.76 -13.01 -31.66
C VAL A 55 -3.22 -12.85 -32.06
N ASP A 56 -3.79 -13.90 -32.65
CA ASP A 56 -5.23 -14.01 -32.83
C ASP A 56 -5.87 -14.05 -31.45
N ALA A 57 -6.40 -12.91 -31.01
CA ALA A 57 -7.23 -12.84 -29.83
C ALA A 57 -8.54 -13.55 -30.18
N ASN A 58 -8.55 -14.89 -30.11
CA ASN A 58 -9.75 -15.68 -30.27
C ASN A 58 -10.83 -15.07 -29.37
N VAL A 59 -11.90 -14.57 -30.00
CA VAL A 59 -13.09 -14.10 -29.29
C VAL A 59 -13.55 -15.27 -28.44
N ALA A 60 -13.46 -15.14 -27.11
CA ALA A 60 -13.73 -16.24 -26.20
C ALA A 60 -15.08 -16.88 -26.57
N PRO A 61 -15.11 -18.16 -26.97
CA PRO A 61 -16.36 -18.86 -27.21
C PRO A 61 -17.18 -18.80 -25.92
N GLY A 62 -18.47 -18.49 -26.02
CA GLY A 62 -19.31 -18.30 -24.83
C GLY A 62 -19.22 -19.50 -23.88
N GLY A 63 -18.82 -19.29 -22.61
CA GLY A 63 -18.64 -20.36 -21.63
C GLY A 63 -17.52 -20.12 -20.62
N SER A 64 -17.11 -21.18 -19.90
CA SER A 64 -16.02 -21.18 -18.91
C SER A 64 -14.64 -20.86 -19.48
N GLU A 65 -14.46 -20.96 -20.81
CA GLU A 65 -13.30 -20.44 -21.56
C GLU A 65 -13.14 -18.92 -21.36
N SER A 66 -14.21 -18.21 -20.98
CA SER A 66 -14.16 -16.78 -20.63
C SER A 66 -13.33 -16.48 -19.38
N PHE A 67 -13.17 -17.41 -18.43
CA PHE A 67 -12.46 -17.10 -17.18
C PHE A 67 -10.96 -16.99 -17.39
N ALA A 68 -10.34 -17.98 -18.07
CA ALA A 68 -8.91 -17.98 -18.33
C ALA A 68 -8.50 -16.78 -19.18
N HIS A 69 -9.30 -16.47 -20.20
CA HIS A 69 -9.13 -15.28 -21.03
C HIS A 69 -9.25 -13.98 -20.20
N ARG A 70 -10.31 -13.81 -19.40
CA ARG A 70 -10.50 -12.61 -18.54
C ARG A 70 -9.39 -12.46 -17.50
N ALA A 71 -8.96 -13.55 -16.88
CA ALA A 71 -7.86 -13.56 -15.92
C ALA A 71 -6.54 -13.20 -16.61
N GLY A 72 -6.30 -13.74 -17.81
CA GLY A 72 -5.15 -13.42 -18.65
C GLY A 72 -5.11 -11.95 -18.99
N ALA A 73 -6.18 -11.42 -19.59
CA ALA A 73 -6.32 -10.00 -19.91
C ALA A 73 -6.10 -9.11 -18.67
N THR A 74 -6.73 -9.44 -17.55
CA THR A 74 -6.55 -8.75 -16.26
C THR A 74 -5.09 -8.71 -15.81
N VAL A 75 -4.38 -9.84 -15.86
CA VAL A 75 -2.94 -9.90 -15.52
C VAL A 75 -2.12 -9.10 -16.52
N GLY A 76 -2.48 -9.16 -17.80
CA GLY A 76 -1.84 -8.39 -18.87
C GLY A 76 -1.93 -6.88 -18.63
N MET A 77 -3.10 -6.38 -18.24
CA MET A 77 -3.35 -4.96 -17.91
C MET A 77 -2.46 -4.40 -16.79
N LEU A 78 -1.87 -5.26 -15.95
CA LEU A 78 -0.97 -4.81 -14.88
C LEU A 78 0.27 -4.11 -15.45
N VAL A 79 0.77 -4.57 -16.61
CA VAL A 79 1.95 -4.00 -17.26
C VAL A 79 1.72 -2.53 -17.66
N PRO A 80 0.72 -2.20 -18.52
CA PRO A 80 0.44 -0.82 -18.88
C PRO A 80 -0.01 0.02 -17.69
N PHE A 81 -0.69 -0.57 -16.69
CA PHE A 81 -1.06 0.14 -15.46
C PHE A 81 0.18 0.62 -14.70
N PHE A 82 1.16 -0.25 -14.42
CA PHE A 82 2.37 0.13 -13.69
C PHE A 82 3.24 1.11 -14.50
N ALA A 83 3.33 0.94 -15.82
CA ALA A 83 4.06 1.86 -16.69
C ALA A 83 3.42 3.26 -16.67
N THR A 84 2.10 3.34 -16.82
CA THR A 84 1.36 4.61 -16.78
C THR A 84 1.46 5.26 -15.40
N ARG A 85 1.33 4.48 -14.34
CA ARG A 85 1.47 4.98 -12.96
C ARG A 85 2.86 5.55 -12.69
N ALA A 86 3.91 4.89 -13.19
CA ALA A 86 5.28 5.38 -13.07
C ALA A 86 5.46 6.72 -13.83
N LEU A 87 4.85 6.85 -15.01
CA LEU A 87 4.85 8.09 -15.78
C LEU A 87 4.11 9.21 -15.04
N VAL A 88 2.90 8.95 -14.52
CA VAL A 88 2.12 9.91 -13.71
C VAL A 88 2.93 10.39 -12.52
N ARG A 89 3.56 9.49 -11.77
CA ARG A 89 4.42 9.84 -10.64
C ARG A 89 5.64 10.67 -11.06
N GLY A 90 6.24 10.34 -12.21
CA GLY A 90 7.38 11.08 -12.75
C GLY A 90 7.01 12.52 -13.12
N VAL A 91 5.83 12.72 -13.72
CA VAL A 91 5.37 14.05 -14.15
C VAL A 91 4.80 14.87 -12.99
N ALA A 92 3.98 14.26 -12.14
CA ALA A 92 3.31 14.97 -11.04
C ALA A 92 4.19 15.13 -9.78
N GLY A 93 5.31 14.40 -9.71
CA GLY A 93 6.18 14.35 -8.55
C GLY A 93 5.59 13.56 -7.37
N SER A 94 6.41 13.32 -6.34
CA SER A 94 6.02 12.59 -5.13
C SER A 94 4.97 13.31 -4.26
N LYS A 95 4.60 14.55 -4.59
CA LYS A 95 3.70 15.38 -3.77
C LYS A 95 2.22 14.96 -3.80
N LEU A 96 1.82 14.05 -4.68
CA LEU A 96 0.43 13.58 -4.78
C LEU A 96 0.12 12.36 -3.89
N SER A 97 1.08 11.72 -3.22
CA SER A 97 0.79 10.44 -2.52
C SER A 97 0.17 10.59 -1.11
N GLY A 98 0.36 11.75 -0.46
CA GLY A 98 0.09 11.89 0.98
C GLY A 98 -1.38 11.98 1.40
N SER A 99 -2.28 12.54 0.57
CA SER A 99 -3.68 12.75 0.92
C SER A 99 -4.64 11.75 0.24
N MET A 100 -5.84 11.54 0.79
CA MET A 100 -6.86 10.70 0.15
C MET A 100 -7.25 11.24 -1.23
N LEU A 101 -7.31 12.57 -1.37
CA LEU A 101 -7.49 13.25 -2.66
C LEU A 101 -6.31 12.99 -3.59
N GLY A 102 -5.09 12.99 -3.06
CA GLY A 102 -3.88 12.69 -3.80
C GLY A 102 -3.84 11.26 -4.33
N VAL A 103 -4.24 10.27 -3.54
CA VAL A 103 -4.37 8.87 -3.99
C VAL A 103 -5.49 8.67 -4.98
N ALA A 104 -6.63 9.35 -4.79
CA ALA A 104 -7.70 9.37 -5.77
C ALA A 104 -7.26 10.06 -7.08
N ALA A 105 -6.50 11.15 -6.99
CA ALA A 105 -5.96 11.88 -8.13
C ALA A 105 -4.88 11.07 -8.87
N GLU A 106 -4.01 10.37 -8.14
CA GLU A 106 -3.00 9.47 -8.73
C GLU A 106 -3.68 8.30 -9.45
N GLY A 107 -4.64 7.65 -8.79
CA GLY A 107 -5.44 6.58 -9.38
C GLY A 107 -6.23 7.06 -10.59
N GLY A 108 -6.92 8.19 -10.45
CA GLY A 108 -7.73 8.79 -11.49
C GLY A 108 -6.91 9.25 -12.69
N SER A 109 -5.78 9.91 -12.49
CA SER A 109 -4.89 10.32 -13.60
C SER A 109 -4.23 9.12 -14.29
N THR A 110 -3.88 8.08 -13.54
CA THR A 110 -3.38 6.82 -14.12
C THR A 110 -4.46 6.19 -15.00
N GLY A 111 -5.69 6.06 -14.48
CA GLY A 111 -6.82 5.54 -15.24
C GLY A 111 -7.12 6.41 -16.46
N PHE A 112 -7.12 7.73 -16.31
CA PHE A 112 -7.37 8.68 -17.40
C PHE A 112 -6.36 8.51 -18.54
N LEU A 113 -5.07 8.50 -18.23
CA LEU A 113 -4.02 8.32 -19.25
C LEU A 113 -4.12 6.96 -19.92
N MET A 114 -4.38 5.90 -19.14
CA MET A 114 -4.54 4.56 -19.69
C MET A 114 -5.73 4.51 -20.67
N GLY A 115 -6.90 5.01 -20.26
CA GLY A 115 -8.12 5.01 -21.08
C GLY A 115 -8.07 5.94 -22.28
N THR A 116 -7.43 7.11 -22.16
CA THR A 116 -7.32 8.07 -23.28
C THR A 116 -6.23 7.70 -24.28
N VAL A 117 -5.10 7.16 -23.82
CA VAL A 117 -3.91 6.95 -24.68
C VAL A 117 -3.78 5.50 -25.11
N LEU A 118 -3.87 4.57 -24.17
CA LEU A 118 -3.50 3.17 -24.39
C LEU A 118 -4.69 2.31 -24.83
N ARG A 119 -5.92 2.68 -24.48
CA ARG A 119 -7.11 1.89 -24.87
C ARG A 119 -7.50 2.19 -26.33
N PRO A 120 -7.51 1.17 -27.21
CA PRO A 120 -7.97 1.36 -28.59
C PRO A 120 -9.47 1.67 -28.63
N VAL A 121 -9.91 2.34 -29.70
CA VAL A 121 -11.31 2.62 -29.99
C VAL A 121 -11.81 1.63 -31.04
N GLU A 122 -13.01 1.09 -30.83
CA GLU A 122 -13.64 0.12 -31.74
C GLU A 122 -14.30 0.78 -32.96
N ASN A 123 -14.89 1.97 -32.78
CA ASN A 123 -15.61 2.72 -33.82
C ASN A 123 -14.98 4.10 -34.11
N ASP A 124 -14.65 4.39 -35.36
CA ASP A 124 -13.88 5.60 -35.73
C ASP A 124 -14.73 6.88 -35.85
N GLU A 125 -16.06 6.78 -35.93
CA GLU A 125 -16.95 7.92 -36.18
C GLU A 125 -16.84 9.03 -35.11
N ASN A 126 -16.44 8.69 -33.88
CA ASN A 126 -16.33 9.61 -32.75
C ASN A 126 -15.02 9.44 -31.97
N PHE A 127 -13.91 9.15 -32.67
CA PHE A 127 -12.60 8.79 -32.08
C PHE A 127 -12.21 9.56 -30.80
N TRP A 128 -12.24 10.90 -30.83
CA TRP A 128 -11.85 11.74 -29.69
C TRP A 128 -12.83 11.67 -28.53
N ASN A 129 -14.13 11.61 -28.81
CA ASN A 129 -15.16 11.47 -27.79
C ASN A 129 -15.07 10.09 -27.14
N SER A 130 -14.85 9.03 -27.93
CA SER A 130 -14.65 7.67 -27.42
C SER A 130 -13.41 7.55 -26.54
N ARG A 131 -12.28 8.18 -26.93
CA ARG A 131 -11.09 8.23 -26.07
C ARG A 131 -11.30 8.99 -24.78
N LEU A 132 -11.98 10.14 -24.84
CA LEU A 132 -12.30 10.91 -23.64
C LEU A 132 -13.24 10.13 -22.72
N ALA A 133 -14.25 9.47 -23.28
CA ALA A 133 -15.17 8.59 -22.55
C ALA A 133 -14.42 7.43 -21.87
N ASN A 134 -13.52 6.76 -22.59
CA ASN A 134 -12.63 5.73 -22.03
C ASN A 134 -11.77 6.29 -20.90
N GLY A 135 -11.19 7.47 -21.08
CA GLY A 135 -10.42 8.18 -20.07
C GLY A 135 -11.21 8.46 -18.80
N ILE A 136 -12.40 9.03 -18.91
CA ILE A 136 -13.27 9.37 -17.76
C ILE A 136 -13.72 8.10 -17.03
N THR A 137 -14.11 7.06 -17.77
CA THR A 137 -14.54 5.77 -17.23
C THR A 137 -13.41 5.10 -16.46
N ASP A 138 -12.22 5.01 -17.05
CA ASP A 138 -11.05 4.42 -16.39
C ASP A 138 -10.59 5.28 -15.21
N ALA A 139 -10.58 6.60 -15.34
CA ALA A 139 -10.22 7.52 -14.24
C ALA A 139 -11.10 7.31 -13.01
N SER A 140 -12.42 7.32 -13.22
CA SER A 140 -13.40 7.11 -12.14
C SER A 140 -13.17 5.75 -11.49
N THR A 141 -12.99 4.73 -12.30
CA THR A 141 -12.79 3.36 -11.83
C THR A 141 -11.52 3.21 -11.00
N PHE A 142 -10.37 3.71 -11.48
CA PHE A 142 -9.10 3.59 -10.75
C PHE A 142 -9.04 4.52 -9.52
N ALA A 143 -9.71 5.67 -9.54
CA ALA A 143 -9.88 6.50 -8.36
C ALA A 143 -10.66 5.74 -7.28
N THR A 144 -11.81 5.15 -7.65
CA THR A 144 -12.63 4.35 -6.74
C THR A 144 -11.90 3.11 -6.24
N LEU A 145 -11.21 2.36 -7.10
CA LEU A 145 -10.41 1.19 -6.69
C LEU A 145 -9.34 1.58 -5.67
N ASN A 146 -8.60 2.67 -5.88
CA ASN A 146 -7.58 3.09 -4.93
C ASN A 146 -8.17 3.58 -3.61
N MET A 147 -9.29 4.31 -3.65
CA MET A 147 -10.00 4.72 -2.42
C MET A 147 -10.55 3.52 -1.65
N ALA A 148 -11.21 2.60 -2.33
CA ALA A 148 -11.77 1.38 -1.74
C ALA A 148 -10.66 0.48 -1.19
N ALA A 149 -9.58 0.26 -1.94
CA ALA A 149 -8.43 -0.51 -1.47
C ALA A 149 -7.79 0.10 -0.22
N ARG A 150 -7.65 1.44 -0.18
CA ARG A 150 -7.12 2.13 1.02
C ARG A 150 -8.07 2.01 2.22
N GLY A 151 -9.39 2.09 2.00
CA GLY A 151 -10.40 1.90 3.04
C GLY A 151 -10.54 0.46 3.53
N LEU A 152 -10.39 -0.54 2.66
CA LEU A 152 -10.38 -1.94 3.06
C LEU A 152 -9.07 -2.31 3.78
N ALA A 153 -7.93 -1.75 3.33
CA ALA A 153 -6.64 -1.95 3.98
C ALA A 153 -6.57 -1.34 5.39
N SER A 154 -7.37 -0.30 5.68
CA SER A 154 -7.48 0.25 7.03
C SER A 154 -8.41 -0.56 7.95
N SER A 155 -9.20 -1.49 7.42
CA SER A 155 -10.09 -2.32 8.24
C SER A 155 -9.31 -3.39 9.05
N LYS A 156 -9.49 -3.39 10.37
CA LYS A 156 -8.84 -4.36 11.28
C LYS A 156 -9.17 -5.82 10.93
N ALA A 157 -10.38 -6.08 10.42
CA ALA A 157 -10.88 -7.39 10.04
C ALA A 157 -10.08 -8.06 8.89
N LEU A 158 -9.39 -7.27 8.07
CA LEU A 158 -8.64 -7.76 6.90
C LEU A 158 -7.13 -7.59 7.06
N SER A 159 -6.66 -7.13 8.22
CA SER A 159 -5.22 -6.98 8.49
C SER A 159 -4.53 -8.35 8.47
N LEU A 160 -3.59 -8.52 7.53
CA LEU A 160 -2.80 -9.74 7.41
C LEU A 160 -1.94 -9.92 8.67
N THR A 161 -2.11 -11.04 9.37
CA THR A 161 -1.13 -11.52 10.35
C THR A 161 0.05 -12.11 9.59
N ALA A 162 1.27 -11.82 10.03
CA ALA A 162 2.49 -12.23 9.35
C ALA A 162 2.69 -13.75 9.32
N ASP A 163 1.93 -14.54 10.08
CA ASP A 163 2.09 -16.00 10.13
C ASP A 163 1.16 -16.77 9.18
N ALA A 164 0.38 -16.06 8.35
CA ALA A 164 -0.51 -16.72 7.40
C ALA A 164 0.29 -17.45 6.29
N PRO A 165 0.00 -18.73 6.01
CA PRO A 165 0.55 -19.47 4.88
C PRO A 165 0.37 -18.72 3.54
N LEU A 166 1.24 -18.97 2.55
CA LEU A 166 1.19 -18.30 1.24
C LEU A 166 -0.22 -18.35 0.61
N LEU A 167 -0.87 -19.51 0.69
CA LEU A 167 -2.23 -19.70 0.18
C LEU A 167 -3.25 -18.81 0.91
N THR A 168 -3.08 -18.61 2.22
CA THR A 168 -3.92 -17.73 3.05
C THR A 168 -3.63 -16.25 2.77
N ARG A 169 -2.39 -15.87 2.43
CA ARG A 169 -2.06 -14.48 2.05
C ARG A 169 -2.52 -14.12 0.65
N VAL A 170 -2.30 -15.01 -0.32
CA VAL A 170 -2.85 -14.87 -1.68
C VAL A 170 -4.38 -14.87 -1.59
N GLY A 171 -4.97 -15.81 -0.85
CA GLY A 171 -6.42 -15.87 -0.63
C GLY A 171 -6.99 -14.62 0.04
N LYS A 172 -6.39 -14.14 1.14
CA LYS A 172 -6.84 -12.90 1.80
C LYS A 172 -6.61 -11.65 0.95
N GLY A 173 -5.48 -11.57 0.25
CA GLY A 173 -5.21 -10.51 -0.72
C GLY A 173 -6.27 -10.48 -1.82
N SER A 174 -6.59 -11.65 -2.38
CA SER A 174 -7.66 -11.79 -3.36
C SER A 174 -9.05 -11.46 -2.80
N VAL A 175 -9.36 -11.80 -1.54
CA VAL A 175 -10.63 -11.42 -0.90
C VAL A 175 -10.75 -9.91 -0.72
N ILE A 176 -9.68 -9.24 -0.25
CA ILE A 176 -9.63 -7.76 -0.15
C ILE A 176 -9.81 -7.15 -1.54
N GLY A 177 -9.11 -7.71 -2.52
CA GLY A 177 -9.21 -7.35 -3.92
C GLY A 177 -10.63 -7.43 -4.46
N ILE A 178 -11.28 -8.59 -4.30
CA ILE A 178 -12.68 -8.83 -4.67
C ILE A 178 -13.59 -7.80 -4.02
N GLY A 179 -13.44 -7.58 -2.71
CA GLY A 179 -14.25 -6.62 -1.96
C GLY A 179 -14.10 -5.19 -2.47
N SER A 180 -12.88 -4.77 -2.82
CA SER A 180 -12.61 -3.45 -3.40
C SER A 180 -13.08 -3.31 -4.85
N GLY A 181 -13.21 -4.43 -5.57
CA GLY A 181 -13.71 -4.49 -6.94
C GLY A 181 -15.22 -4.24 -7.06
N LEU A 182 -16.01 -4.56 -6.02
CA LEU A 182 -17.47 -4.39 -6.09
C LEU A 182 -17.90 -2.92 -6.20
N PRO A 183 -17.44 -1.98 -5.35
CA PRO A 183 -17.77 -0.56 -5.52
C PRO A 183 -17.24 0.02 -6.85
N ALA A 184 -16.06 -0.43 -7.28
CA ALA A 184 -15.46 0.02 -8.53
C ALA A 184 -16.25 -0.44 -9.75
N GLY A 185 -16.76 -1.67 -9.76
CA GLY A 185 -17.59 -2.17 -10.84
C GLY A 185 -18.95 -1.48 -10.94
N PHE A 186 -19.53 -1.09 -9.80
CA PHE A 186 -20.72 -0.24 -9.79
C PHE A 186 -20.44 1.13 -10.44
N VAL A 187 -19.41 1.84 -9.97
CA VAL A 187 -19.04 3.17 -10.50
C VAL A 187 -18.64 3.09 -11.97
N GLY A 188 -17.88 2.06 -12.35
CA GLY A 188 -17.44 1.84 -13.72
C GLY A 188 -18.61 1.55 -14.67
N ALA A 189 -19.61 0.78 -14.24
CA ALA A 189 -20.80 0.51 -15.06
C ALA A 189 -21.62 1.78 -15.29
N GLU A 190 -21.86 2.57 -14.24
CA GLU A 190 -22.59 3.83 -14.34
C GLU A 190 -21.84 4.85 -15.21
N ALA A 191 -20.54 5.00 -15.00
CA ALA A 191 -19.71 5.89 -15.82
C ALA A 191 -19.70 5.45 -17.29
N ASN A 192 -19.60 4.15 -17.56
CA ASN A 192 -19.61 3.63 -18.92
C ASN A 192 -20.98 3.86 -19.61
N SER A 193 -22.08 3.58 -18.91
CA SER A 193 -23.44 3.77 -19.45
C SER A 193 -23.74 5.25 -19.74
N LEU A 194 -23.36 6.15 -18.80
CA LEU A 194 -23.55 7.59 -18.95
C LEU A 194 -22.70 8.17 -20.08
N THR A 195 -21.44 7.75 -20.20
CA THR A 195 -20.52 8.27 -21.23
C THR A 195 -20.86 7.79 -22.65
N HIS A 196 -21.58 6.67 -22.79
CA HIS A 196 -22.07 6.16 -24.07
C HIS A 196 -23.53 6.54 -24.38
N GLY A 197 -24.13 7.40 -23.55
CA GLY A 197 -25.49 7.91 -23.80
C GLY A 197 -26.61 6.90 -23.54
N HIS A 198 -26.32 5.79 -22.85
CA HIS A 198 -27.31 4.78 -22.49
C HIS A 198 -28.08 5.11 -21.19
N GLY A 199 -27.66 6.15 -20.46
CA GLY A 199 -28.30 6.59 -19.23
C GLY A 199 -27.68 5.91 -18.00
N PHE A 200 -28.51 5.55 -17.01
CA PHE A 200 -28.05 4.73 -15.88
C PHE A 200 -27.79 3.30 -16.33
N ALA A 201 -26.81 2.64 -15.74
CA ALA A 201 -26.48 1.26 -16.06
C ALA A 201 -27.64 0.31 -15.69
N SER A 202 -27.94 -0.65 -16.57
CA SER A 202 -28.85 -1.74 -16.26
C SER A 202 -28.28 -2.65 -15.17
N ALA A 203 -29.15 -3.34 -14.42
CA ALA A 203 -28.72 -4.29 -13.39
C ALA A 203 -27.80 -5.40 -13.94
N SER A 204 -27.97 -5.79 -15.21
CA SER A 204 -27.10 -6.73 -15.91
C SER A 204 -25.70 -6.16 -16.19
N GLU A 205 -25.60 -4.89 -16.57
CA GLU A 205 -24.31 -4.21 -16.82
C GLU A 205 -23.56 -3.98 -15.51
N VAL A 206 -24.27 -3.53 -14.47
CA VAL A 206 -23.73 -3.39 -13.12
C VAL A 206 -23.22 -4.75 -12.61
N GLY A 207 -24.03 -5.81 -12.74
CA GLY A 207 -23.67 -7.15 -12.29
C GLY A 207 -22.47 -7.75 -13.05
N THR A 208 -22.35 -7.47 -14.35
CA THR A 208 -21.19 -7.92 -15.16
C THR A 208 -19.93 -7.15 -14.77
N SER A 209 -20.03 -5.83 -14.68
CA SER A 209 -18.92 -4.96 -14.28
C SER A 209 -18.42 -5.29 -12.86
N MET A 210 -19.31 -5.47 -11.88
CA MET A 210 -18.93 -5.87 -10.53
C MET A 210 -18.17 -7.21 -10.50
N LYS A 211 -18.53 -8.18 -11.34
CA LYS A 211 -17.81 -9.46 -11.46
C LYS A 211 -16.42 -9.27 -12.05
N ASP A 212 -16.31 -8.48 -13.11
CA ASP A 212 -15.03 -8.22 -13.78
C ASP A 212 -14.08 -7.44 -12.87
N PHE A 213 -14.58 -6.44 -12.14
CA PHE A 213 -13.77 -5.70 -11.17
C PHE A 213 -13.45 -6.49 -9.91
N ALA A 214 -14.35 -7.35 -9.45
CA ALA A 214 -14.04 -8.30 -8.38
C ALA A 214 -12.92 -9.26 -8.79
N LEU A 215 -12.94 -9.77 -10.02
CA LEU A 215 -11.87 -10.59 -10.57
C LEU A 215 -10.56 -9.80 -10.67
N PHE A 216 -10.61 -8.60 -11.23
CA PHE A 216 -9.47 -7.69 -11.35
C PHE A 216 -8.83 -7.39 -10.00
N GLY A 217 -9.64 -6.96 -9.03
CA GLY A 217 -9.20 -6.75 -7.66
C GLY A 217 -8.63 -8.02 -7.04
N GLY A 218 -9.30 -9.16 -7.22
CA GLY A 218 -8.85 -10.46 -6.72
C GLY A 218 -7.48 -10.87 -7.24
N VAL A 219 -7.21 -10.67 -8.54
CA VAL A 219 -5.91 -10.90 -9.15
C VAL A 219 -4.88 -9.93 -8.59
N LEU A 220 -5.17 -8.62 -8.56
CA LEU A 220 -4.27 -7.60 -8.02
C LEU A 220 -3.88 -7.87 -6.57
N GLY A 221 -4.87 -8.20 -5.74
CA GLY A 221 -4.66 -8.53 -4.33
C GLY A 221 -3.85 -9.82 -4.14
N GLY A 222 -4.09 -10.82 -4.99
CA GLY A 222 -3.30 -12.05 -5.02
C GLY A 222 -1.84 -11.81 -5.43
N VAL A 223 -1.61 -11.03 -6.50
CA VAL A 223 -0.28 -10.64 -6.99
C VAL A 223 0.45 -9.80 -5.94
N GLY A 224 -0.21 -8.82 -5.33
CA GLY A 224 0.35 -8.03 -4.23
C GLY A 224 0.73 -8.90 -3.03
N GLY A 225 -0.10 -9.88 -2.69
CA GLY A 225 0.19 -10.89 -1.67
C GLY A 225 1.42 -11.75 -2.02
N ALA A 226 1.57 -12.20 -3.27
CA ALA A 226 2.67 -13.02 -3.73
C ALA A 226 4.00 -12.25 -3.88
N ALA A 227 3.97 -11.02 -4.40
CA ALA A 227 5.14 -10.16 -4.58
C ALA A 227 5.80 -9.76 -3.25
N SER A 228 5.07 -9.86 -2.13
CA SER A 228 5.65 -9.69 -0.79
C SER A 228 6.66 -10.79 -0.43
N LYS A 229 6.56 -12.02 -1.00
CA LYS A 229 7.47 -13.15 -0.76
C LYS A 229 8.67 -13.19 -1.71
N SER A 230 8.52 -12.76 -2.97
CA SER A 230 9.64 -12.80 -3.93
C SER A 230 10.80 -11.91 -3.49
N ARG A 231 10.53 -10.83 -2.72
CA ARG A 231 11.55 -10.01 -2.05
C ARG A 231 12.33 -10.78 -0.97
N PHE A 232 11.70 -11.69 -0.23
CA PHE A 232 12.41 -12.56 0.71
C PHE A 232 13.30 -13.57 -0.01
N PHE A 233 12.77 -14.20 -1.06
CA PHE A 233 13.54 -15.21 -1.81
C PHE A 233 14.71 -14.60 -2.58
N THR A 234 14.56 -13.40 -3.14
CA THR A 234 15.68 -12.68 -3.79
C THR A 234 16.70 -12.15 -2.79
N MET A 235 16.32 -11.80 -1.56
CA MET A 235 17.27 -11.45 -0.50
C MET A 235 18.04 -12.68 0.00
N GLU A 236 17.37 -13.79 0.29
CA GLU A 236 18.03 -15.06 0.68
C GLU A 236 18.95 -15.58 -0.42
N MET A 237 18.52 -15.52 -1.69
CA MET A 237 19.33 -15.96 -2.82
C MET A 237 20.51 -15.02 -3.06
N LYS A 238 20.34 -13.70 -2.85
CA LYS A 238 21.43 -12.73 -2.92
C LYS A 238 22.43 -12.93 -1.79
N GLU A 239 21.98 -13.17 -0.56
CA GLU A 239 22.86 -13.51 0.58
C GLU A 239 23.59 -14.83 0.34
N ALA A 240 22.94 -15.84 -0.24
CA ALA A 240 23.56 -17.10 -0.62
C ALA A 240 24.60 -16.94 -1.74
N ILE A 241 24.32 -16.09 -2.74
CA ILE A 241 25.26 -15.76 -3.83
C ILE A 241 26.44 -14.95 -3.29
N ASP A 242 26.19 -13.97 -2.43
CA ASP A 242 27.24 -13.14 -1.81
C ASP A 242 28.12 -13.98 -0.87
N ALA A 243 27.54 -14.89 -0.08
CA ALA A 243 28.28 -15.84 0.74
C ALA A 243 29.12 -16.84 -0.10
N LYS A 244 28.59 -17.28 -1.25
CA LYS A 244 29.32 -18.14 -2.19
C LYS A 244 30.46 -17.38 -2.87
N ASN A 245 30.24 -16.11 -3.23
CA ASN A 245 31.25 -15.24 -3.83
C ASN A 245 32.36 -14.87 -2.83
N ALA A 246 32.02 -14.63 -1.56
CA ALA A 246 33.00 -14.41 -0.49
C ALA A 246 33.91 -15.64 -0.32
N ARG A 247 33.32 -16.85 -0.28
CA ARG A 247 34.09 -18.11 -0.25
C ARG A 247 34.99 -18.29 -1.48
N ALA A 248 34.50 -17.94 -2.67
CA ALA A 248 35.28 -18.03 -3.91
C ALA A 248 36.47 -17.05 -3.96
N ARG A 249 36.40 -15.92 -3.23
CA ARG A 249 37.48 -14.94 -3.11
C ARG A 249 38.52 -15.30 -2.05
N GLY A 250 38.39 -16.45 -1.39
CA GLY A 250 39.28 -16.83 -0.28
C GLY A 250 39.11 -15.92 0.95
N GLU A 251 38.03 -15.13 1.00
CA GLU A 251 37.64 -14.41 2.20
C GLU A 251 37.17 -15.46 3.20
N ALA A 252 38.05 -15.82 4.14
CA ALA A 252 37.68 -16.71 5.22
C ALA A 252 36.42 -16.15 5.89
N PRO A 253 35.38 -16.99 6.13
CA PRO A 253 34.21 -16.53 6.86
C PRO A 253 34.73 -15.92 8.15
N ARG A 254 34.45 -14.62 8.38
CA ARG A 254 34.73 -13.99 9.66
C ARG A 254 34.07 -14.87 10.69
N ALA A 255 34.87 -15.63 11.43
CA ALA A 255 34.40 -16.33 12.61
C ALA A 255 33.77 -15.23 13.45
N THR A 256 32.46 -15.35 13.69
CA THR A 256 31.81 -14.61 14.75
C THR A 256 32.58 -15.02 16.00
N GLU A 257 33.51 -14.15 16.40
CA GLU A 257 34.33 -14.33 17.57
C GLU A 257 33.34 -14.37 18.73
N THR A 258 33.02 -15.58 19.15
CA THR A 258 32.29 -15.84 20.38
C THR A 258 33.27 -15.48 21.47
N VAL A 259 33.31 -14.19 21.81
CA VAL A 259 34.00 -13.69 22.99
C VAL A 259 33.43 -14.49 24.18
N PRO A 260 34.23 -15.34 24.85
CA PRO A 260 33.76 -16.01 26.05
C PRO A 260 33.34 -14.93 27.05
N PRO A 261 32.22 -15.09 27.75
CA PRO A 261 31.76 -14.10 28.70
C PRO A 261 32.86 -13.90 29.73
N LYS A 262 33.48 -12.71 29.71
CA LYS A 262 34.43 -12.28 30.72
C LYS A 262 33.68 -12.29 32.04
N GLU A 263 34.06 -13.18 32.96
CA GLU A 263 33.49 -13.26 34.31
C GLU A 263 33.43 -11.86 34.90
N ALA A 264 32.20 -11.41 35.16
CA ALA A 264 31.95 -10.13 35.78
C ALA A 264 32.58 -10.15 37.18
N PRO A 265 33.26 -9.07 37.61
CA PRO A 265 33.70 -8.97 38.99
C PRO A 265 32.47 -9.08 39.90
N VAL A 266 32.54 -10.01 40.87
CA VAL A 266 31.56 -10.18 41.94
C VAL A 266 31.34 -8.82 42.60
N ALA A 267 30.22 -8.19 42.25
CA ALA A 267 29.78 -6.96 42.88
C ALA A 267 29.46 -7.29 44.34
N LYS A 268 30.12 -6.60 45.27
CA LYS A 268 29.71 -6.57 46.68
C LYS A 268 28.22 -6.25 46.73
N GLU A 269 27.46 -7.09 47.42
CA GLU A 269 26.07 -6.82 47.79
C GLU A 269 26.01 -5.46 48.47
N VAL A 270 25.52 -4.46 47.73
CA VAL A 270 25.05 -3.21 48.29
C VAL A 270 23.69 -3.54 48.92
N PRO A 271 23.43 -3.18 50.19
CA PRO A 271 22.17 -3.46 50.85
C PRO A 271 21.01 -2.93 49.99
N ALA A 272 20.00 -3.79 49.77
CA ALA A 272 18.79 -3.43 49.05
C ALA A 272 18.11 -2.25 49.74
N GLU A 273 18.39 -1.04 49.26
CA GLU A 273 17.70 0.17 49.66
C GLU A 273 16.29 0.09 49.07
N LYS A 274 15.34 -0.15 49.97
CA LYS A 274 13.91 -0.19 49.71
C LYS A 274 13.54 1.00 48.81
N PRO A 275 12.90 0.82 47.65
CA PRO A 275 12.60 1.92 46.76
C PRO A 275 11.75 2.92 47.53
N ALA A 276 12.31 4.11 47.78
CA ALA A 276 11.59 5.21 48.35
C ALA A 276 10.38 5.45 47.46
N ALA A 277 9.18 5.34 48.04
CA ALA A 277 7.93 5.64 47.36
C ALA A 277 8.07 7.00 46.68
N ALA A 278 8.15 6.99 45.35
CA ALA A 278 8.17 8.20 44.56
C ALA A 278 6.91 8.98 44.95
N LYS A 279 7.11 10.14 45.59
CA LYS A 279 6.02 11.04 45.91
C LYS A 279 5.34 11.38 44.60
N GLU A 280 4.15 10.81 44.40
CA GLU A 280 3.25 11.09 43.31
C GLU A 280 2.97 12.60 43.35
N SER A 281 3.70 13.35 42.51
CA SER A 281 3.52 14.79 42.40
C SER A 281 2.07 15.04 41.98
N ALA A 282 1.34 15.83 42.75
CA ALA A 282 -0.05 16.16 42.47
C ALA A 282 -0.22 16.51 40.97
N PRO A 283 -1.25 15.97 40.30
CA PRO A 283 -1.44 16.17 38.86
C PRO A 283 -1.46 17.66 38.57
N LYS A 284 -0.61 18.12 37.65
CA LYS A 284 -0.67 19.50 37.16
C LYS A 284 -2.08 19.73 36.61
N PRO A 285 -2.74 20.86 36.96
CA PRO A 285 -4.07 21.15 36.45
C PRO A 285 -4.05 21.12 34.92
N GLU A 286 -5.03 20.43 34.31
CA GLU A 286 -5.16 20.39 32.86
C GLU A 286 -5.29 21.82 32.32
N SER A 287 -4.51 22.12 31.29
CA SER A 287 -4.58 23.37 30.54
C SER A 287 -5.95 23.46 29.87
N ASP A 288 -6.83 24.34 30.34
CA ASP A 288 -8.09 24.70 29.67
C ASP A 288 -7.86 25.66 28.48
N LYS A 289 -6.64 25.71 27.94
CA LYS A 289 -6.30 26.58 26.83
C LYS A 289 -7.02 26.11 25.56
N VAL A 290 -7.70 27.05 24.89
CA VAL A 290 -8.37 26.76 23.62
C VAL A 290 -7.35 26.76 22.48
N LEU A 291 -7.17 25.61 21.84
CA LEU A 291 -6.32 25.45 20.67
C LEU A 291 -7.11 25.76 19.39
N THR A 292 -6.58 26.69 18.58
CA THR A 292 -7.13 27.06 17.28
C THR A 292 -6.34 26.37 16.15
N PHE A 293 -7.05 25.96 15.10
CA PHE A 293 -6.48 25.35 13.90
C PHE A 293 -7.43 25.54 12.70
N ASP A 294 -6.91 25.42 11.48
CA ASP A 294 -7.73 25.50 10.27
C ASP A 294 -8.22 24.09 9.88
N SER A 295 -9.51 23.82 10.08
CA SER A 295 -10.12 22.51 9.78
C SER A 295 -10.02 22.12 8.30
N ARG A 296 -9.80 23.08 7.39
CA ARG A 296 -9.60 22.83 5.96
C ARG A 296 -8.23 22.21 5.68
N LYS A 297 -7.26 22.35 6.59
CA LYS A 297 -5.90 21.80 6.47
C LYS A 297 -5.80 20.39 7.09
N HIS A 298 -6.81 19.56 6.86
CA HIS A 298 -6.86 18.19 7.36
C HIS A 298 -5.77 17.32 6.69
N LEU A 299 -4.93 16.69 7.51
CA LEU A 299 -3.87 15.80 7.05
C LEU A 299 -4.28 14.32 7.08
N GLY A 300 -5.06 13.92 8.08
CA GLY A 300 -5.51 12.55 8.23
C GLY A 300 -6.32 12.32 9.49
N GLN A 301 -7.05 11.22 9.51
CA GLN A 301 -7.90 10.80 10.63
C GLN A 301 -7.64 9.32 10.93
N GLY A 302 -7.47 9.01 12.20
CA GLY A 302 -7.41 7.65 12.72
C GLY A 302 -8.52 7.40 13.75
N ASP A 303 -8.49 6.21 14.36
CA ASP A 303 -9.47 5.80 15.37
C ASP A 303 -9.50 6.77 16.58
N GLU A 304 -8.38 7.43 16.86
CA GLU A 304 -8.24 8.30 18.03
C GLU A 304 -8.60 9.76 17.77
N GLY A 305 -8.63 10.20 16.51
CA GLY A 305 -8.75 11.62 16.22
C GLY A 305 -8.29 12.03 14.83
N ALA A 306 -8.44 13.33 14.56
CA ALA A 306 -8.03 13.96 13.31
C ALA A 306 -6.81 14.87 13.54
N VAL A 307 -5.94 14.96 12.53
CA VAL A 307 -4.72 15.77 12.56
C VAL A 307 -4.82 16.87 11.50
N TYR A 308 -4.52 18.10 11.91
CA TYR A 308 -4.61 19.29 11.06
C TYR A 308 -3.25 19.99 11.01
N SER A 309 -2.83 20.45 9.83
CA SER A 309 -1.62 21.28 9.70
C SER A 309 -1.93 22.72 10.09
N ASN A 310 -1.06 23.33 10.88
CA ASN A 310 -1.16 24.75 11.21
C ASN A 310 -0.43 25.64 10.19
N GLY A 311 0.44 25.06 9.34
CA GLY A 311 1.24 25.78 8.35
C GLY A 311 2.45 26.53 8.92
N ASP A 312 2.71 26.41 10.22
CA ASP A 312 3.84 27.00 10.96
C ASP A 312 4.89 25.93 11.35
N GLY A 313 4.88 24.77 10.69
CA GLY A 313 5.72 23.62 11.05
C GLY A 313 5.17 22.81 12.23
N THR A 314 3.93 23.05 12.66
CA THR A 314 3.24 22.25 13.68
C THR A 314 1.93 21.64 13.15
N VAL A 315 1.45 20.63 13.84
CA VAL A 315 0.14 20.04 13.66
C VAL A 315 -0.68 20.09 14.94
N THR A 316 -1.99 20.12 14.82
CA THR A 316 -2.93 19.96 15.93
C THR A 316 -3.65 18.62 15.76
N LYS A 317 -3.47 17.71 16.71
CA LYS A 317 -4.26 16.47 16.82
C LYS A 317 -5.45 16.74 17.72
N VAL A 318 -6.66 16.50 17.22
CA VAL A 318 -7.93 16.61 17.95
C VAL A 318 -8.44 15.21 18.22
N TYR A 319 -8.59 14.87 19.50
CA TYR A 319 -9.01 13.54 19.92
C TYR A 319 -10.54 13.39 19.80
N ALA A 320 -10.98 12.22 19.35
CA ALA A 320 -12.39 11.89 19.23
C ALA A 320 -13.02 11.57 20.60
N ASP A 321 -12.24 10.99 21.51
CA ASP A 321 -12.67 10.72 22.88
C ASP A 321 -12.56 11.98 23.75
N ALA A 322 -13.72 12.52 24.13
CA ALA A 322 -13.81 13.72 24.97
C ALA A 322 -13.28 13.49 26.40
N ALA A 323 -13.17 12.24 26.85
CA ALA A 323 -12.66 11.89 28.17
C ALA A 323 -11.14 11.68 28.20
N LYS A 324 -10.44 11.79 27.05
CA LYS A 324 -8.99 11.58 26.96
C LYS A 324 -8.25 12.67 27.75
N SER A 325 -7.47 12.28 28.76
CA SER A 325 -6.63 13.22 29.50
C SER A 325 -5.38 13.60 28.69
N MET A 326 -5.15 14.91 28.53
CA MET A 326 -3.95 15.41 27.83
C MET A 326 -2.69 15.27 28.66
N ASN A 327 -2.80 15.25 29.99
CA ASN A 327 -1.67 14.96 30.87
C ASN A 327 -1.17 13.52 30.70
N GLU A 328 -2.09 12.56 30.58
CA GLU A 328 -1.73 11.15 30.32
C GLU A 328 -1.05 11.01 28.95
N VAL A 329 -1.61 11.64 27.91
CA VAL A 329 -1.00 11.63 26.57
C VAL A 329 0.40 12.24 26.61
N GLN A 330 0.58 13.40 27.24
CA GLN A 330 1.89 14.03 27.37
C GLN A 330 2.89 13.13 28.11
N THR A 331 2.45 12.48 29.18
CA THR A 331 3.28 11.53 29.95
C THR A 331 3.77 10.37 29.09
N ILE A 332 2.96 9.90 28.13
CA ILE A 332 3.38 8.84 27.19
C ILE A 332 4.54 9.32 26.32
N PHE A 333 4.45 10.52 25.75
CA PHE A 333 5.52 11.09 24.91
C PHE A 333 6.80 11.29 25.72
N GLU A 334 6.70 11.90 26.90
CA GLU A 334 7.85 12.12 27.79
C GLU A 334 8.51 10.78 28.19
N LYS A 335 7.72 9.75 28.48
CA LYS A 335 8.23 8.42 28.82
C LYS A 335 8.96 7.78 27.63
N LEU A 336 8.46 7.93 26.41
CA LEU A 336 9.15 7.43 25.20
C LEU A 336 10.46 8.17 24.94
N GLU A 337 10.47 9.50 25.07
CA GLU A 337 11.69 10.29 24.92
C GLU A 337 12.73 9.92 25.98
N SER A 338 12.30 9.64 27.22
CA SER A 338 13.20 9.23 28.31
C SER A 338 13.95 7.91 28.04
N ILE A 339 13.40 7.03 27.20
CA ILE A 339 14.04 5.76 26.79
C ILE A 339 14.74 5.88 25.43
N GLY A 340 14.84 7.08 24.87
CA GLY A 340 15.54 7.37 23.62
C GLY A 340 14.71 7.15 22.35
N VAL A 341 13.41 6.89 22.46
CA VAL A 341 12.49 6.84 21.31
C VAL A 341 12.15 8.27 20.90
N LYS A 342 12.38 8.63 19.64
CA LYS A 342 12.06 9.99 19.15
C LYS A 342 10.58 10.12 18.84
N THR A 343 9.96 11.16 19.38
CA THR A 343 8.58 11.57 19.14
C THR A 343 8.50 13.01 18.65
N PRO A 344 7.39 13.45 18.03
CA PRO A 344 7.12 14.87 17.83
C PRO A 344 7.18 15.65 19.15
N THR A 345 7.86 16.80 19.14
CA THR A 345 7.89 17.68 20.33
C THR A 345 6.49 18.24 20.58
N ILE A 346 5.95 18.03 21.78
CA ILE A 346 4.67 18.65 22.18
C ILE A 346 4.92 20.13 22.43
N VAL A 347 4.19 20.98 21.69
CA VAL A 347 4.25 22.44 21.83
C VAL A 347 3.22 22.90 22.86
N GLU A 348 2.02 22.35 22.80
CA GLU A 348 0.90 22.79 23.63
C GLU A 348 -0.18 21.71 23.76
N THR A 349 -0.82 21.63 24.92
CA THR A 349 -2.01 20.80 25.16
C THR A 349 -3.18 21.68 25.59
N GLY A 350 -4.39 21.27 25.23
CA GLY A 350 -5.58 22.04 25.52
C GLY A 350 -6.85 21.39 25.02
N LYS A 351 -7.86 22.22 24.73
CA LYS A 351 -9.14 21.80 24.16
C LYS A 351 -9.46 22.60 22.90
N THR A 352 -10.27 22.06 22.01
CA THR A 352 -10.87 22.81 20.91
C THR A 352 -11.99 23.72 21.41
N ALA A 353 -12.51 24.62 20.56
CA ALA A 353 -13.63 25.48 20.92
C ALA A 353 -14.92 24.70 21.29
N ASP A 354 -15.10 23.49 20.74
CA ASP A 354 -16.18 22.56 21.11
C ASP A 354 -15.82 21.65 22.31
N GLY A 355 -14.71 21.92 22.99
CA GLY A 355 -14.32 21.25 24.24
C GLY A 355 -13.62 19.90 24.07
N LYS A 356 -13.26 19.48 22.84
CA LYS A 356 -12.55 18.21 22.63
C LYS A 356 -11.09 18.34 23.01
N PRO A 357 -10.48 17.31 23.63
CA PRO A 357 -9.05 17.30 23.92
C PRO A 357 -8.23 17.48 22.64
N ALA A 358 -7.21 18.33 22.69
CA ALA A 358 -6.35 18.61 21.55
C ALA A 358 -4.90 18.84 21.98
N MET A 359 -3.99 18.50 21.07
CA MET A 359 -2.55 18.62 21.28
C MET A 359 -1.89 19.21 20.04
N LYS A 360 -1.20 20.34 20.22
CA LYS A 360 -0.33 20.95 19.22
C LYS A 360 1.08 20.39 19.38
N MET A 361 1.65 19.85 18.30
CA MET A 361 2.97 19.23 18.30
C MET A 361 3.73 19.54 17.01
N GLN A 362 5.04 19.32 17.02
CA GLN A 362 5.90 19.47 15.84
C GLN A 362 5.36 18.64 14.67
N GLN A 363 5.31 19.23 13.48
CA GLN A 363 5.01 18.50 12.26
C GLN A 363 6.26 17.76 11.79
N ILE A 364 6.20 16.43 11.71
CA ILE A 364 7.29 15.61 11.17
C ILE A 364 7.02 15.34 9.69
N GLY A 365 7.58 16.19 8.83
CA GLY A 365 7.42 16.12 7.38
C GLY A 365 5.99 16.42 6.89
N ASP A 366 5.80 16.39 5.57
CA ASP A 366 4.57 16.74 4.86
C ASP A 366 3.94 15.57 4.09
N GLY A 367 4.56 14.38 4.17
CA GLY A 367 4.26 13.25 3.28
C GLY A 367 3.66 12.02 3.96
N ASP A 368 4.00 10.86 3.42
CA ASP A 368 3.52 9.55 3.84
C ASP A 368 4.12 9.01 5.16
N ASN A 369 3.38 8.15 5.87
CA ASN A 369 3.91 7.39 7.00
C ASN A 369 4.92 6.32 6.54
N LEU A 370 5.66 5.72 7.47
CA LEU A 370 6.74 4.78 7.16
C LEU A 370 6.26 3.57 6.34
N GLN A 371 5.05 3.08 6.60
CA GLN A 371 4.47 2.00 5.79
C GLN A 371 4.40 2.38 4.32
N MET A 372 3.87 3.58 4.05
CA MET A 372 3.74 4.09 2.70
C MET A 372 5.10 4.42 2.09
N GLN A 373 6.02 5.07 2.83
CA GLN A 373 7.39 5.34 2.38
C GLN A 373 8.12 4.07 1.89
N ILE A 374 7.91 2.92 2.55
CA ILE A 374 8.48 1.63 2.14
C ILE A 374 7.79 1.07 0.89
N ILE A 375 6.46 1.19 0.80
CA ILE A 375 5.67 0.69 -0.35
C ILE A 375 6.00 1.49 -1.62
N THR A 376 6.06 2.82 -1.50
CA THR A 376 6.34 3.75 -2.60
C THR A 376 7.82 3.80 -2.98
N ARG A 377 8.70 3.26 -2.14
CA ARG A 377 10.16 3.30 -2.27
C ARG A 377 10.72 4.74 -2.20
N ASP A 378 10.14 5.56 -1.33
CA ASP A 378 10.60 6.93 -1.10
C ASP A 378 11.93 6.97 -0.32
N LEU A 379 12.31 5.86 0.32
CA LEU A 379 13.57 5.73 1.04
C LEU A 379 14.66 5.13 0.16
N SER A 380 15.79 5.83 0.04
CA SER A 380 16.99 5.30 -0.59
C SER A 380 17.54 4.07 0.17
N PRO A 381 18.40 3.23 -0.44
CA PRO A 381 18.98 2.09 0.25
C PRO A 381 19.74 2.45 1.55
N SER A 382 20.45 3.59 1.57
CA SER A 382 21.15 4.06 2.77
C SER A 382 20.18 4.56 3.85
N GLN A 383 19.09 5.23 3.45
CA GLN A 383 18.03 5.64 4.38
C GLN A 383 17.31 4.42 4.96
N MET A 384 17.01 3.41 4.15
CA MET A 384 16.43 2.14 4.62
C MET A 384 17.31 1.45 5.66
N GLN A 385 18.63 1.45 5.47
CA GLN A 385 19.57 0.88 6.46
C GLN A 385 19.60 1.69 7.76
N ALA A 386 19.62 3.02 7.68
CA ALA A 386 19.60 3.89 8.84
C ALA A 386 18.28 3.77 9.63
N MET A 387 17.16 3.70 8.90
CA MET A 387 15.81 3.48 9.45
C MET A 387 15.72 2.12 10.14
N ASN A 388 16.18 1.05 9.50
CA ASN A 388 16.20 -0.31 10.05
C ASN A 388 16.96 -0.36 11.39
N LYS A 389 18.15 0.25 11.46
CA LYS A 389 18.93 0.33 12.69
C LYS A 389 18.17 1.03 13.83
N GLN A 390 17.50 2.14 13.53
CA GLN A 390 16.73 2.88 14.55
C GLN A 390 15.45 2.14 14.96
N TYR A 391 14.79 1.48 14.03
CA TYR A 391 13.60 0.68 14.29
C TYR A 391 13.87 -0.39 15.35
N TYR A 392 14.94 -1.16 15.19
CA TYR A 392 15.31 -2.19 16.16
C TYR A 392 15.88 -1.60 17.46
N ALA A 393 16.63 -0.49 17.39
CA ALA A 393 17.09 0.20 18.60
C ALA A 393 15.92 0.69 19.47
N TYR A 394 14.84 1.19 18.87
CA TYR A 394 13.62 1.59 19.58
C TYR A 394 12.85 0.40 20.14
N ALA A 395 12.78 -0.71 19.39
CA ALA A 395 12.20 -1.96 19.90
C ALA A 395 12.92 -2.44 21.16
N ASP A 396 14.26 -2.43 21.15
CA ASP A 396 15.10 -2.82 22.29
C ASP A 396 14.97 -1.85 23.47
N ALA A 397 14.76 -0.56 23.20
CA ALA A 397 14.49 0.42 24.26
C ALA A 397 13.14 0.15 24.94
N LEU A 398 12.10 -0.12 24.16
CA LEU A 398 10.76 -0.45 24.68
C LEU A 398 10.76 -1.76 25.49
N GLU A 399 11.43 -2.79 24.97
CA GLU A 399 11.56 -4.07 25.66
C GLU A 399 12.27 -3.93 27.01
N ARG A 400 13.45 -3.26 27.03
CA ARG A 400 14.19 -3.01 28.27
C ARG A 400 13.42 -2.17 29.28
N ALA A 401 12.60 -1.23 28.80
CA ALA A 401 11.76 -0.41 29.66
C ALA A 401 10.51 -1.14 30.18
N GLY A 402 10.22 -2.34 29.65
CA GLY A 402 8.97 -3.04 29.96
C GLY A 402 7.75 -2.25 29.50
N ILE A 403 7.84 -1.62 28.33
CA ILE A 403 6.79 -0.78 27.75
C ILE A 403 6.31 -1.35 26.43
N ARG A 404 5.00 -1.35 26.23
CA ARG A 404 4.34 -1.67 24.97
C ARG A 404 3.56 -0.48 24.46
N ILE A 405 3.71 -0.18 23.17
CA ILE A 405 2.96 0.85 22.44
C ILE A 405 2.26 0.26 21.21
N ASP A 406 1.46 1.07 20.51
CA ASP A 406 0.91 0.69 19.20
C ASP A 406 2.01 0.70 18.11
N TRP A 407 2.77 -0.39 18.08
CA TRP A 407 3.93 -0.59 17.21
C TRP A 407 3.52 -0.91 15.77
N GLN A 408 3.01 0.10 15.05
CA GLN A 408 2.59 -0.03 13.65
C GLN A 408 3.37 0.94 12.77
N LEU A 409 3.80 0.49 11.58
CA LEU A 409 4.53 1.33 10.63
C LEU A 409 3.73 2.59 10.18
N LYS A 410 2.41 2.55 10.26
CA LYS A 410 1.56 3.71 9.96
C LYS A 410 1.65 4.83 11.02
N ASN A 411 2.08 4.49 12.24
CA ASN A 411 2.29 5.42 13.36
C ASN A 411 3.76 5.88 13.45
N MET A 412 4.56 5.59 12.42
CA MET A 412 5.98 5.94 12.36
C MET A 412 6.26 6.73 11.10
N ARG A 413 7.36 7.48 11.09
CA ARG A 413 7.88 8.14 9.89
C ARG A 413 9.39 8.27 9.97
N PHE A 414 10.06 8.03 8.85
CA PHE A 414 11.47 8.35 8.70
C PHE A 414 11.63 9.69 8.00
N GLN A 415 12.24 10.66 8.67
CA GLN A 415 12.42 12.02 8.15
C GLN A 415 13.81 12.52 8.58
N ASP A 416 14.55 13.08 7.62
CA ASP A 416 15.86 13.71 7.86
C ASP A 416 16.85 12.81 8.64
N GLY A 417 16.85 11.52 8.30
CA GLY A 417 17.73 10.54 8.93
C GLY A 417 17.28 10.04 10.30
N THR A 418 16.11 10.47 10.78
CA THR A 418 15.57 10.10 12.10
C THR A 418 14.23 9.37 11.96
N LEU A 419 14.07 8.27 12.68
CA LEU A 419 12.79 7.59 12.84
C LEU A 419 12.01 8.24 13.97
N TYR A 420 10.77 8.67 13.70
CA TYR A 420 9.85 9.23 14.67
C TYR A 420 8.67 8.28 14.90
N VAL A 421 8.27 8.11 16.16
CA VAL A 421 6.98 7.52 16.55
C VAL A 421 5.98 8.66 16.69
N LEU A 422 5.02 8.74 15.77
CA LEU A 422 4.10 9.87 15.63
C LEU A 422 2.91 9.78 16.58
N ASP A 423 2.42 8.57 16.82
CA ASP A 423 1.16 8.36 17.52
C ASP A 423 1.20 7.13 18.44
N PRO A 424 1.74 7.25 19.66
CA PRO A 424 1.73 6.20 20.66
C PRO A 424 0.36 6.17 21.36
N SER A 425 -0.66 5.71 20.65
CA SER A 425 -2.08 5.66 21.06
C SER A 425 -2.34 5.17 22.49
N TYR A 426 -1.49 4.24 22.96
CA TYR A 426 -1.50 3.75 24.32
C TYR A 426 -0.10 3.38 24.77
N LEU A 427 0.08 3.33 26.09
CA LEU A 427 1.26 2.79 26.75
C LEU A 427 0.83 1.75 27.78
N LYS A 428 1.38 0.54 27.68
CA LYS A 428 1.18 -0.52 28.68
C LYS A 428 2.51 -0.85 29.34
N ASN A 429 2.48 -1.10 30.65
CA ASN A 429 3.66 -1.50 31.43
C ASN A 429 3.91 -3.02 31.30
N GLU A 430 4.16 -3.45 30.08
CA GLU A 430 4.61 -4.80 29.74
C GLU A 430 5.57 -4.73 28.55
N PRO A 431 6.50 -5.68 28.39
CA PRO A 431 7.47 -5.63 27.29
C PRO A 431 6.81 -5.64 25.90
N GLN A 432 7.39 -4.88 24.97
CA GLN A 432 7.07 -4.98 23.55
C GLN A 432 7.50 -6.36 23.02
N GLY A 433 6.55 -7.29 22.90
CA GLY A 433 6.86 -8.66 22.46
C GLY A 433 7.54 -8.72 21.09
N HIS A 434 8.60 -9.54 20.96
CA HIS A 434 9.40 -9.67 19.73
C HIS A 434 8.55 -9.92 18.48
N TRP A 435 7.51 -10.77 18.58
CA TRP A 435 6.64 -11.06 17.45
C TRP A 435 5.95 -9.81 16.86
N MET A 436 5.66 -8.78 17.66
CA MET A 436 5.08 -7.52 17.17
C MET A 436 6.10 -6.71 16.38
N VAL A 437 7.36 -6.74 16.82
CA VAL A 437 8.48 -6.06 16.15
C VAL A 437 8.80 -6.80 14.85
N ASP A 438 8.89 -8.12 14.91
CA ASP A 438 9.26 -8.96 13.77
C ASP A 438 8.15 -9.10 12.72
N ARG A 439 6.90 -8.79 13.10
CA ARG A 439 5.75 -8.71 12.16
C ARG A 439 6.07 -7.85 10.93
N TYR A 440 6.91 -6.82 11.10
CA TYR A 440 7.28 -5.89 10.04
C TYR A 440 8.70 -6.09 9.52
N ALA A 441 9.43 -7.11 9.96
CA ALA A 441 10.79 -7.42 9.49
C ALA A 441 10.84 -7.60 7.96
N GLY A 442 9.78 -8.12 7.34
CA GLY A 442 9.68 -8.22 5.88
C GLY A 442 9.66 -6.89 5.14
N ALA A 443 9.16 -5.84 5.78
CA ALA A 443 9.09 -4.50 5.21
C ALA A 443 10.33 -3.67 5.58
N VAL A 444 10.76 -3.76 6.84
CA VAL A 444 11.87 -2.98 7.41
C VAL A 444 13.24 -3.60 7.08
N GLY A 445 13.29 -4.89 6.76
CA GLY A 445 14.51 -5.68 6.64
C GLY A 445 14.82 -6.43 7.93
N PRO A 446 15.71 -7.44 7.89
CA PRO A 446 16.06 -8.22 9.07
C PRO A 446 16.81 -7.37 10.10
N ARG A 447 16.77 -7.82 11.36
CA ARG A 447 17.60 -7.29 12.45
C ARG A 447 19.07 -7.59 12.16
N ARG A 448 19.94 -6.58 12.22
CA ARG A 448 21.37 -6.68 11.91
C ARG A 448 22.23 -6.46 13.14
#